data_AF-A0A937ZDH3-F1
#
_entry.id   AF-A0A937ZDH3-F1
#
_cell.length_a   1.000
_cell.length_b   1.000
_cell.length_c   1.000
_cell.angle_alpha   90.00
_cell.angle_beta   90.00
_cell.angle_gamma   90.00
#
_symmetry.space_group_name_H-M   'P 1'
#
loop_
_entity.id
_entity.type
_entity.pdbx_description
1 polymer ?
#
loop_
_entity_poly.entity_id
_entity_poly.type
_entity_poly.pdbx_seq_one_letter_code
_entity_poly.pdbx_strand_id
1 'polypeptide(L)'
;MDRHHLSSNEGPVRTRRAGKSDSRLAHVKGADRLTPRERDVLLLLTSGASNKAAGRQLGISPRTVEVHRARVMTKLGAKNAVDLVRLVLSQSQGR
;
A
#
# COMPACT_ATOMS: atom_id res chain seq x y z
N MET A 1 1.97 -3.71 30.67
CA MET A 1 1.13 -3.20 29.56
C MET A 1 1.95 -3.31 28.28
N ASP A 2 2.11 -4.53 27.79
CA ASP A 2 3.23 -4.88 26.90
C ASP A 2 2.67 -5.22 25.54
N ARG A 3 2.73 -4.27 24.60
CA ARG A 3 2.32 -4.49 23.20
C ARG A 3 3.48 -4.22 22.25
N HIS A 4 4.53 -5.03 22.38
CA HIS A 4 5.45 -5.30 21.27
C HIS A 4 5.07 -6.64 20.64
N HIS A 5 4.08 -6.62 19.75
CA HIS A 5 3.78 -7.73 18.85
C HIS A 5 4.20 -7.30 17.43
N LEU A 6 5.47 -7.54 17.07
CA LEU A 6 5.88 -7.69 15.67
C LEU A 6 5.38 -9.06 15.18
N SER A 7 4.07 -9.22 15.03
CA SER A 7 3.52 -10.42 14.41
C SER A 7 3.43 -10.19 12.90
N SER A 8 4.37 -10.83 12.19
CA SER A 8 4.14 -11.38 10.86
C SER A 8 2.91 -12.29 10.92
N ASN A 9 1.71 -11.72 10.77
CA ASN A 9 0.50 -12.51 10.56
C ASN A 9 -0.01 -12.23 9.15
N GLU A 10 0.52 -12.99 8.20
CA GLU A 10 0.03 -13.10 6.83
C GLU A 10 -1.30 -13.89 6.83
N GLY A 11 -2.34 -13.32 7.44
CA GLY A 11 -3.69 -13.86 7.35
C GLY A 11 -4.24 -13.67 5.92
N PRO A 12 -5.01 -14.61 5.38
CA PRO A 12 -5.52 -14.53 4.01
C PRO A 12 -6.53 -13.39 3.90
N VAL A 13 -6.26 -12.40 3.04
CA VAL A 13 -7.21 -11.31 2.76
C VAL A 13 -8.34 -11.90 1.94
N ARG A 14 -9.49 -12.10 2.57
CA ARG A 14 -10.74 -12.39 1.87
C ARG A 14 -11.34 -11.09 1.37
N THR A 15 -10.76 -10.45 0.35
CA THR A 15 -11.42 -9.38 -0.38
C THR A 15 -12.09 -9.93 -1.62
N ARG A 16 -13.35 -10.36 -1.46
CA ARG A 16 -14.29 -10.44 -2.58
C ARG A 16 -14.54 -9.02 -3.09
N ARG A 17 -13.72 -8.55 -4.05
CA ARG A 17 -13.96 -7.49 -5.05
C ARG A 17 -12.63 -7.19 -5.79
N ALA A 18 -12.00 -8.22 -6.37
CA ALA A 18 -10.89 -8.05 -7.29
C ALA A 18 -11.46 -7.76 -8.69
N GLY A 19 -11.22 -6.57 -9.23
CA GLY A 19 -11.64 -6.25 -10.60
C GLY A 19 -11.46 -4.80 -11.04
N LYS A 20 -11.33 -3.85 -10.10
CA LYS A 20 -11.10 -2.42 -10.45
C LYS A 20 -9.78 -1.85 -9.92
N SER A 21 -9.25 -2.41 -8.83
CA SER A 21 -8.08 -1.85 -8.13
C SER A 21 -6.75 -2.09 -8.86
N ASP A 22 -6.67 -3.14 -9.68
CA ASP A 22 -5.44 -3.53 -10.38
C ASP A 22 -5.07 -2.56 -11.51
N SER A 23 -6.07 -2.05 -12.24
CA SER A 23 -5.87 -1.18 -13.41
C SER A 23 -5.15 0.14 -13.09
N ARG A 24 -5.33 0.66 -11.86
CA ARG A 24 -4.63 1.88 -11.41
C ARG A 24 -3.16 1.64 -11.08
N LEU A 25 -2.81 0.43 -10.65
CA LEU A 25 -1.44 0.07 -10.31
C LEU A 25 -0.66 -0.49 -11.51
N ALA A 26 -1.35 -0.95 -12.55
CA ALA A 26 -0.73 -1.47 -13.78
C ALA A 26 0.27 -0.50 -14.43
N HIS A 27 0.06 0.81 -14.30
CA HIS A 27 0.92 1.85 -14.90
C HIS A 27 2.04 2.34 -13.96
N VAL A 28 2.09 1.84 -12.73
CA VAL A 28 3.07 2.25 -11.72
C VAL A 28 4.35 1.46 -11.94
N LYS A 29 5.43 2.15 -12.33
CA LYS A 29 6.75 1.54 -12.49
C LYS A 29 7.19 0.87 -11.19
N GLY A 30 7.35 -0.45 -11.22
CA GLY A 30 7.76 -1.26 -10.07
C GLY A 30 6.62 -1.81 -9.21
N ALA A 31 5.35 -1.54 -9.54
CA ALA A 31 4.21 -2.17 -8.85
C ALA A 31 4.16 -3.69 -9.04
N ASP A 32 4.71 -4.19 -10.15
CA ASP A 32 4.92 -5.62 -10.38
C ASP A 32 5.78 -6.28 -9.28
N ARG A 33 6.82 -5.57 -8.80
CA ARG A 33 7.75 -6.04 -7.75
C ARG A 33 7.17 -5.96 -6.33
N LEU A 34 5.98 -5.38 -6.18
CA LEU A 34 5.28 -5.29 -4.91
C LEU A 34 4.47 -6.57 -4.66
N THR A 35 4.47 -7.02 -3.42
CA THR A 35 3.58 -8.08 -2.95
C THR A 35 2.12 -7.60 -2.94
N PRO A 36 1.13 -8.51 -2.93
CA PRO A 36 -0.28 -8.15 -2.89
C PRO A 36 -0.62 -7.19 -1.74
N ARG A 37 -0.01 -7.41 -0.56
CA ARG A 37 -0.18 -6.56 0.62
C ARG A 37 0.39 -5.16 0.44
N GLU A 38 1.54 -5.05 -0.20
CA GLU A 38 2.16 -3.77 -0.51
C GLU A 38 1.33 -2.96 -1.52
N ARG A 39 0.73 -3.63 -2.51
CA ARG A 39 -0.20 -3.03 -3.48
C ARG A 39 -1.47 -2.52 -2.80
N ASP A 40 -2.06 -3.32 -1.91
CA ASP A 40 -3.22 -2.93 -1.11
C ASP A 40 -2.94 -1.67 -0.27
N VAL A 41 -1.80 -1.63 0.43
CA VAL A 41 -1.36 -0.44 1.18
C VAL A 41 -1.22 0.76 0.24
N LEU A 42 -0.59 0.58 -0.92
CA LEU A 42 -0.40 1.64 -1.91
C LEU A 42 -1.74 2.17 -2.46
N LEU A 43 -2.70 1.29 -2.74
CA LEU A 43 -4.06 1.64 -3.21
C LEU A 43 -4.81 2.51 -2.19
N LEU A 44 -4.70 2.15 -0.92
CA LEU A 44 -5.35 2.89 0.16
C LEU A 44 -4.72 4.27 0.32
N LEU A 45 -3.39 4.35 0.28
CA LEU A 45 -2.66 5.62 0.37
C LEU A 45 -2.95 6.54 -0.82
N THR A 46 -3.01 6.00 -2.03
CA THR A 46 -3.32 6.76 -3.25
C THR A 46 -4.78 7.19 -3.31
N SER A 47 -5.67 6.49 -2.61
CA SER A 47 -7.06 6.92 -2.38
C SER A 47 -7.20 8.00 -1.30
N GLY A 48 -6.09 8.46 -0.71
CA GLY A 48 -6.10 9.46 0.37
C GLY A 48 -6.43 8.89 1.74
N ALA A 49 -6.43 7.56 1.91
CA ALA A 49 -6.65 6.96 3.22
C ALA A 49 -5.44 7.21 4.13
N SER A 50 -5.71 7.67 5.34
CA SER A 50 -4.67 7.81 6.37
C SER A 50 -4.14 6.44 6.82
N ASN A 51 -2.92 6.40 7.35
CA ASN A 51 -2.27 5.15 7.83
C ASN A 51 -3.19 4.35 8.79
N LYS A 52 -3.97 5.04 9.63
CA LYS A 52 -4.95 4.43 10.55
C LYS A 52 -6.13 3.79 9.83
N ALA A 53 -6.65 4.44 8.78
CA ALA A 53 -7.73 3.90 7.96
C ALA A 53 -7.25 2.73 7.10
N ALA A 54 -6.05 2.83 6.53
CA ALA A 54 -5.43 1.75 5.77
C ALA A 54 -5.19 0.52 6.65
N GLY A 55 -4.67 0.72 7.86
CA GLY A 55 -4.51 -0.34 8.84
C GLY A 55 -5.83 -1.01 9.20
N ARG A 56 -6.88 -0.21 9.47
CA ARG A 56 -8.22 -0.71 9.76
C ARG A 56 -8.81 -1.52 8.61
N GLN A 57 -8.63 -1.10 7.35
CA GLN A 57 -9.11 -1.85 6.19
C GLN A 57 -8.35 -3.15 5.96
N LEU A 58 -7.05 -3.16 6.23
CA LEU A 58 -6.19 -4.34 6.04
C LEU A 58 -6.14 -5.28 7.25
N GLY A 59 -6.76 -4.88 8.37
CA GLY A 59 -6.74 -5.62 9.63
C GLY A 59 -5.38 -5.56 10.34
N ILE A 60 -4.56 -4.54 10.06
CA ILE A 60 -3.21 -4.37 10.63
C ILE A 60 -3.09 -3.06 11.41
N SER A 61 -2.08 -2.98 12.28
CA SER A 61 -1.80 -1.74 13.02
C SER A 61 -1.29 -0.63 12.10
N PRO A 62 -1.61 0.65 12.35
CA PRO A 62 -1.08 1.79 11.59
C PRO A 62 0.46 1.81 11.56
N ARG A 63 1.10 1.39 12.66
CA ARG A 63 2.56 1.25 12.76
C ARG A 63 3.11 0.23 11.75
N THR A 64 2.38 -0.85 11.51
CA THR A 64 2.75 -1.87 10.50
C THR A 64 2.58 -1.32 9.09
N VAL A 65 1.56 -0.49 8.84
CA VAL A 65 1.37 0.21 7.56
C VAL A 65 2.58 1.08 7.24
N GLU A 66 3.14 1.79 8.22
CA GLU A 66 4.34 2.60 8.03
C GLU A 66 5.55 1.78 7.59
N VAL A 67 5.77 0.61 8.22
CA VAL A 67 6.84 -0.33 7.82
C VAL A 67 6.64 -0.83 6.40
N HIS A 68 5.42 -1.24 6.04
CA HIS A 68 5.11 -1.63 4.67
C HIS A 68 5.37 -0.48 3.70
N ARG A 69 4.95 0.74 4.03
CA ARG A 69 5.18 1.93 3.22
C ARG A 69 6.66 2.19 2.97
N ALA A 70 7.50 2.03 4.00
CA ALA A 70 8.95 2.17 3.86
C ALA A 70 9.51 1.13 2.90
N ARG A 71 9.09 -0.14 3.00
CA ARG A 71 9.50 -1.20 2.05
C ARG A 71 9.03 -0.92 0.63
N VAL A 72 7.79 -0.48 0.45
CA VAL A 72 7.23 -0.06 -0.83
C VAL A 72 8.04 1.10 -1.43
N MET A 73 8.38 2.10 -0.63
CA MET A 73 9.22 3.21 -1.04
C MET A 73 10.61 2.76 -1.47
N THR A 74 11.26 1.88 -0.70
CA THR A 74 12.58 1.33 -1.07
C THR A 74 12.51 0.53 -2.37
N LYS A 75 11.44 -0.26 -2.59
CA LYS A 75 11.26 -1.05 -3.82
C LYS A 75 10.97 -0.19 -5.05
N LEU A 76 10.21 0.89 -4.90
CA LEU A 76 9.84 1.80 -5.98
C LEU A 76 10.82 2.96 -6.17
N GLY A 77 11.77 3.14 -5.25
CA GLY A 77 12.70 4.27 -5.24
C GLY A 77 12.04 5.62 -4.87
N ALA A 78 10.86 5.59 -4.25
CA ALA A 78 10.15 6.81 -3.85
C ALA A 78 10.80 7.42 -2.60
N LYS A 79 10.99 8.75 -2.58
CA LYS A 79 11.64 9.43 -1.45
C LYS A 79 10.69 9.67 -0.27
N ASN A 80 9.40 9.80 -0.54
CA ASN A 80 8.37 10.13 0.44
C ASN A 80 7.02 9.48 0.08
N ALA A 81 6.08 9.42 1.02
CA ALA A 81 4.70 8.99 0.71
C ALA A 81 4.03 9.85 -0.35
N VAL A 82 4.25 11.16 -0.30
CA VAL A 82 3.68 12.10 -1.28
C VAL A 82 4.28 11.83 -2.66
N ASP A 83 5.58 11.57 -2.72
CA ASP A 83 6.29 11.22 -3.95
C ASP A 83 5.79 9.88 -4.52
N LEU A 84 5.60 8.88 -3.65
CA LEU A 84 4.99 7.60 -3.97
C LEU A 84 3.57 7.76 -4.54
N VAL A 85 2.72 8.54 -3.89
CA VAL A 85 1.36 8.80 -4.35
C VAL A 85 1.36 9.59 -5.66
N ARG A 86 2.25 10.58 -5.81
CA ARG A 86 2.45 11.31 -7.07
C ARG A 86 2.90 10.39 -8.19
N LEU A 87 3.84 9.46 -7.96
CA LEU A 87 4.24 8.47 -8.95
C LEU A 87 3.06 7.62 -9.42
N VAL A 88 2.10 7.30 -8.56
CA VAL A 88 0.89 6.58 -8.98
C VAL A 88 -0.11 7.48 -9.72
N LEU A 89 -0.35 8.69 -9.19
CA LEU A 89 -1.34 9.62 -9.75
C LEU A 89 -0.89 10.27 -11.06
N SER A 90 0.38 10.66 -11.17
CA SER A 90 0.96 11.23 -12.39
C SER A 90 1.00 10.22 -13.53
N GLN A 91 1.14 8.92 -13.22
CA GLN A 91 1.07 7.86 -14.23
C GLN A 91 -0.37 7.53 -14.64
N SER A 92 -1.37 7.97 -13.87
CA SER A 92 -2.81 7.85 -14.18
C SER A 92 -3.36 9.06 -14.93
N GLN A 93 -2.61 10.17 -15.01
CA GLN A 93 -2.95 11.41 -15.74
C GLN A 93 -2.11 11.49 -17.01
N GLY A 94 -2.48 10.69 -18.00
CA GLY A 94 -1.75 10.62 -19.26
C GLY A 94 -2.51 9.86 -20.32
N ARG A 95 -3.75 10.29 -20.61
CA ARG A 95 -4.38 10.23 -21.93
C ARG A 95 -5.35 11.39 -22.08
#